data_AF-A0A7C5VLY7-F1
#
_entry.id   AF-A0A7C5VLY7-F1
#
_cell.length_a   1.000
_cell.length_b   1.000
_cell.length_c   1.000
_cell.angle_alpha   90.00
_cell.angle_beta   90.00
_cell.angle_gamma   90.00
#
_symmetry.space_group_name_H-M   'P 1'
#
loop_
_entity.id
_entity.type
_entity.pdbx_description
1 polymer ?
#
loop_
_entity_poly.entity_id
_entity_poly.type
_entity_poly.pdbx_seq_one_letter_code
_entity_poly.pdbx_strand_id
1 'polypeptide(L)'
;MPKPNRGKTETIKDRAIYVYLPSLEMVEDWKRRAERAGVSISRFVVERVEESIRREEGEEGYLSRAELVKRLRGAEEELRKLREENRLLKRPCHIKASV
;
A
#
# COMPACT_ATOMS: atom_id res chain seq x y z
N MET A 1 -7.35 38.79 35.06
CA MET A 1 -8.31 37.76 34.56
C MET A 1 -7.51 36.72 33.78
N PRO A 2 -7.62 35.42 34.08
CA PRO A 2 -6.97 34.39 33.27
C PRO A 2 -7.65 34.34 31.90
N LYS A 3 -6.85 34.31 30.82
CA LYS A 3 -7.36 34.22 29.44
C LYS A 3 -8.19 32.92 29.29
N PRO A 4 -9.35 32.94 28.62
CA PRO A 4 -10.14 31.73 28.41
C PRO A 4 -9.31 30.73 27.60
N ASN A 5 -9.13 29.54 28.15
CA ASN A 5 -8.52 28.41 27.46
C ASN A 5 -9.38 28.09 26.24
N ARG A 6 -8.99 28.61 25.07
CA ARG A 6 -9.57 28.22 23.79
C ARG A 6 -9.39 26.70 23.69
N GLY A 7 -10.48 25.95 23.56
CA GLY A 7 -10.60 24.47 23.58
C GLY A 7 -9.76 23.68 22.56
N LYS A 8 -8.64 24.23 22.08
CA LYS A 8 -7.62 23.58 21.28
C LYS A 8 -6.93 22.43 22.01
N THR A 9 -6.95 22.42 23.34
CA THR A 9 -6.31 21.39 24.19
C THR A 9 -7.24 20.27 24.62
N GLU A 10 -8.57 20.47 24.60
CA GLU A 10 -9.53 19.43 25.01
C GLU A 10 -9.53 18.24 24.04
N THR A 11 -9.49 18.52 22.73
CA THR A 11 -9.51 17.51 21.66
C THR A 11 -8.13 16.94 21.31
N ILE A 12 -7.07 17.29 22.05
CA ILE A 12 -5.74 16.70 21.81
C ILE A 12 -5.76 15.22 22.19
N LYS A 13 -6.46 14.88 23.28
CA LYS A 13 -6.59 13.49 23.73
C LYS A 13 -7.39 12.65 22.75
N ASP A 14 -8.45 13.22 22.17
CA ASP A 14 -9.31 12.51 21.20
C ASP A 14 -8.59 12.19 19.88
N ARG A 15 -7.53 12.93 19.54
CA ARG A 15 -6.72 12.73 18.33
C ARG A 15 -5.43 11.97 18.58
N ALA A 16 -5.16 11.57 19.82
CA ALA A 16 -3.93 10.87 20.17
C ALA A 16 -4.05 9.39 19.78
N ILE A 17 -3.06 8.90 19.04
CA ILE A 17 -2.95 7.49 18.69
C ILE A 17 -1.77 6.91 19.48
N TYR A 18 -2.03 5.91 20.31
CA TYR A 18 -1.01 5.16 21.01
C TYR A 18 -0.55 3.99 20.12
N VAL A 19 0.69 4.06 19.65
CA VAL A 19 1.28 3.03 18.79
C VAL A 19 2.31 2.24 19.58
N TYR A 20 2.13 0.92 19.60
CA TYR A 20 3.11 0.00 20.17
C TYR A 20 4.13 -0.38 19.10
N LEU A 21 5.38 -0.01 19.34
CA LEU A 21 6.48 -0.42 18.48
C LEU A 21 7.01 -1.80 18.90
N PRO A 22 7.41 -2.66 17.95
CA PRO A 22 7.89 -4.01 18.22
C PRO A 22 9.10 -4.11 19.17
N SER A 23 9.93 -3.08 19.25
CA SER A 23 11.11 -3.07 20.13
C SER A 23 11.44 -1.66 20.64
N LEU A 24 12.14 -1.61 21.77
CA LEU A 24 12.67 -0.35 22.33
C LEU A 24 13.72 0.27 21.41
N GLU A 25 14.55 -0.53 20.75
CA GLU A 25 15.53 -0.06 19.77
C GLU A 25 14.87 0.71 18.62
N MET A 26 13.70 0.24 18.17
CA MET A 26 12.94 0.92 17.11
C MET A 26 12.39 2.26 17.58
N VAL A 27 11.95 2.37 18.83
CA VAL A 27 11.54 3.64 19.45
C VAL A 27 12.71 4.63 19.43
N GLU A 28 13.89 4.20 19.85
CA GLU A 28 15.09 5.05 19.86
C GLU A 28 15.51 5.45 18.45
N ASP A 29 15.45 4.52 17.48
CA ASP A 29 15.81 4.83 16.11
C ASP A 29 14.91 5.92 15.51
N TRP A 30 13.60 5.84 15.77
CA TRP A 30 12.65 6.87 15.32
C TRP A 30 12.93 8.22 15.98
N LYS A 31 13.23 8.24 17.30
CA LYS A 31 13.62 9.47 18.00
C LYS A 31 14.89 10.08 17.42
N ARG A 32 15.93 9.27 17.17
CA ARG A 32 17.19 9.73 16.56
C ARG A 32 17.00 10.25 15.14
N ARG A 33 16.08 9.68 14.36
CA ARG A 33 15.76 10.19 13.01
C ARG A 33 15.02 11.52 13.06
N ALA A 34 14.05 11.65 13.97
CA ALA A 34 13.33 12.90 14.17
C ALA A 34 14.28 14.04 14.62
N GLU A 35 15.17 13.74 15.57
CA GLU A 35 16.18 14.70 16.05
C GLU A 35 17.15 15.13 14.94
N ARG A 36 17.66 14.17 14.15
CA ARG A 36 18.50 14.48 12.98
C ARG A 36 17.80 15.35 11.94
N ALA A 37 16.48 15.19 11.80
CA ALA A 37 15.66 16.01 10.91
C ALA A 37 15.22 17.35 11.54
N GLY A 38 15.55 17.60 12.82
CA GLY A 38 15.18 18.83 13.53
C GLY A 38 13.68 18.97 13.79
N VAL A 39 12.92 17.88 13.80
CA VAL A 39 11.46 17.87 13.98
C VAL A 39 11.06 17.08 15.23
N SER A 40 9.86 17.35 15.74
CA SER A 40 9.30 16.53 16.83
C SER A 40 8.96 15.12 16.35
N ILE A 41 8.99 14.14 17.26
CA ILE A 41 8.63 12.75 16.94
C ILE A 41 7.21 12.64 16.37
N SER A 42 6.26 13.41 16.90
CA SER A 42 4.88 13.42 16.40
C SER A 42 4.81 13.89 14.96
N ARG A 43 5.54 14.96 14.62
CA ARG A 43 5.60 15.49 13.25
C ARG A 43 6.30 14.51 12.31
N PHE A 44 7.41 13.91 12.75
CA PHE A 44 8.14 12.91 12.00
C PHE A 44 7.26 11.71 11.62
N VAL A 45 6.48 11.19 12.56
CA VAL A 45 5.58 10.05 12.30
C VAL A 45 4.46 10.46 11.35
N VAL A 46 3.81 11.61 11.58
CA VAL A 46 2.74 12.11 10.69
C VAL A 46 3.24 12.29 9.27
N GLU A 47 4.35 13.02 9.07
CA GLU A 47 4.89 13.27 7.73
C GLU A 47 5.24 11.97 7.00
N ARG A 48 5.83 10.99 7.70
CA ARG A 48 6.22 9.72 7.07
C ARG A 48 5.02 8.83 6.75
N VAL A 49 3.99 8.84 7.59
CA VAL A 49 2.73 8.12 7.34
C VAL A 49 1.97 8.78 6.21
N GLU A 50 1.80 10.10 6.22
CA GLU A 50 1.16 10.86 5.13
C GLU A 50 1.92 10.75 3.82
N GLU A 51 3.26 10.65 3.84
CA GLU A 51 4.05 10.36 2.64
C GLU A 51 3.80 8.95 2.12
N SER A 52 3.72 7.94 3.01
CA SER A 52 3.38 6.56 2.60
C SER A 52 1.98 6.51 1.98
N ILE A 53 1.00 7.11 2.66
CA ILE A 53 -0.38 7.20 2.20
C ILE A 53 -0.44 7.97 0.87
N ARG A 54 0.20 9.12 0.73
CA ARG A 54 0.24 9.85 -0.56
C ARG A 54 0.99 9.11 -1.65
N ARG A 55 1.98 8.28 -1.32
CA ARG A 55 2.65 7.44 -2.30
C ARG A 55 1.75 6.30 -2.76
N GLU A 56 0.95 5.74 -1.85
CA GLU A 56 -0.08 4.75 -2.15
C GLU A 56 -1.27 5.37 -2.92
N GLU A 57 -1.70 6.59 -2.56
CA GLU A 57 -2.83 7.31 -3.17
C GLU A 57 -2.45 8.06 -4.46
N GLY A 58 -1.20 8.51 -4.59
CA GLY A 58 -0.62 9.01 -5.84
C GLY A 58 -0.44 7.91 -6.90
N GLU A 59 -0.65 6.65 -6.50
CA GLU A 59 -0.93 5.51 -7.34
C GLU A 59 -2.44 5.17 -7.27
N GLU A 60 -3.31 5.98 -7.87
CA GLU A 60 -4.74 5.65 -8.11
C GLU A 60 -5.00 4.31 -8.89
N GLY A 61 -3.98 3.46 -9.07
CA GLY A 61 -4.07 2.20 -9.81
C GLY A 61 -3.14 1.06 -9.36
N TYR A 62 -2.31 1.21 -8.32
CA TYR A 62 -1.50 0.07 -7.85
C TYR A 62 -2.26 -0.74 -6.81
N LEU A 63 -2.85 -1.82 -7.31
CA LEU A 63 -3.40 -2.90 -6.49
C LEU A 63 -2.37 -3.34 -5.46
N SER A 64 -2.82 -3.66 -4.24
CA SER A 64 -1.97 -4.27 -3.23
C SER A 64 -1.16 -5.44 -3.82
N ARG A 65 0.03 -5.73 -3.28
CA ARG A 65 0.86 -6.86 -3.76
C ARG A 65 0.07 -8.16 -3.90
N ALA A 66 -0.87 -8.41 -2.98
CA ALA A 66 -1.75 -9.58 -3.03
C ALA A 66 -2.69 -9.56 -4.25
N GLU A 67 -3.16 -8.39 -4.64
CA GLU A 67 -4.10 -8.20 -5.72
C GLU A 67 -3.43 -8.12 -7.10
N LEU A 68 -2.19 -7.62 -7.18
CA LEU A 68 -1.31 -7.82 -8.34
C LEU A 68 -1.06 -9.31 -8.61
N VAL A 69 -0.75 -10.08 -7.57
CA VAL A 69 -0.55 -11.54 -7.69
C VAL A 69 -1.83 -12.25 -8.15
N LYS A 70 -3.00 -11.81 -7.68
CA LYS A 70 -4.29 -12.35 -8.11
C LYS A 70 -4.56 -12.11 -9.60
N ARG A 71 -4.31 -10.89 -10.11
CA ARG A 71 -4.49 -10.58 -11.54
C ARG A 71 -3.50 -11.32 -12.43
N LEU A 72 -2.25 -11.45 -12.00
CA LEU A 72 -1.23 -12.19 -12.75
C LEU A 72 -1.64 -13.65 -12.94
N ARG A 73 -2.08 -14.32 -11.87
CA ARG A 73 -2.59 -15.70 -11.93
C ARG A 73 -3.79 -15.84 -12.87
N GLY A 74 -4.73 -14.90 -12.82
CA GLY A 74 -5.90 -14.90 -13.71
C GLY A 74 -5.50 -14.79 -15.19
N ALA A 75 -4.59 -13.86 -15.51
CA ALA A 75 -4.08 -13.69 -16.87
C ALA A 75 -3.31 -14.91 -17.39
N GLU A 76 -2.51 -15.57 -16.55
CA GLU A 76 -1.80 -16.80 -16.90
C GLU A 76 -2.76 -17.96 -17.19
N GLU A 77 -3.84 -18.10 -16.41
CA GLU A 77 -4.86 -19.11 -16.65
C GLU A 77 -5.64 -18.86 -17.94
N GLU A 78 -6.00 -17.62 -18.24
CA GLU A 78 -6.64 -17.25 -19.52
C GLU A 78 -5.73 -17.54 -20.71
N LEU A 79 -4.45 -17.18 -20.63
CA LEU A 79 -3.47 -17.51 -21.67
C LEU A 79 -3.32 -19.02 -21.85
N ARG A 80 -3.35 -19.79 -20.76
CA ARG A 80 -3.30 -21.25 -20.82
C ARG A 80 -4.51 -21.81 -21.56
N LYS A 81 -5.73 -21.36 -21.20
CA LYS A 81 -6.98 -21.78 -21.85
C LYS A 81 -6.99 -21.42 -23.33
N LEU A 82 -6.67 -20.18 -23.69
CA LEU A 82 -6.65 -19.72 -25.08
C LEU A 82 -5.60 -20.45 -25.91
N ARG A 83 -4.45 -20.83 -25.34
CA ARG A 83 -3.44 -21.65 -26.02
C ARG A 83 -3.92 -23.08 -26.24
N GLU A 84 -4.62 -23.66 -25.28
CA GLU A 84 -5.20 -25.00 -25.39
C GLU A 84 -6.32 -25.04 -26.42
N GLU A 85 -7.21 -24.04 -26.42
CA GLU A 85 -8.24 -23.85 -27.45
C GLU A 85 -7.62 -23.64 -28.84
N ASN A 86 -6.61 -22.79 -28.98
CA ASN A 86 -5.89 -22.63 -30.25
C ASN A 86 -5.24 -23.93 -30.72
N ARG A 87 -4.70 -24.74 -29.81
CA ARG A 87 -4.13 -26.05 -30.14
C ARG A 87 -5.20 -27.02 -30.61
N LEU A 88 -6.38 -27.00 -29.98
CA LEU A 88 -7.52 -27.84 -30.34
C LEU A 88 -8.16 -27.41 -31.67
N LEU A 89 -8.19 -26.11 -31.97
CA LEU A 89 -8.76 -25.56 -33.21
C LEU A 89 -7.81 -25.65 -34.42
N LYS A 90 -6.49 -25.59 -34.20
CA LYS A 90 -5.50 -25.81 -35.26
C LYS A 90 -5.43 -27.26 -35.74
N ARG A 91 -5.91 -28.22 -34.93
CA ARG A 91 -5.98 -29.65 -35.30
C ARG A 91 -7.03 -29.98 -36.37
N PRO A 92 -8.30 -29.53 -36.30
CA PRO A 92 -9.30 -29.80 -37.34
C PRO A 92 -9.11 -28.96 -38.62
N CYS A 93 -8.48 -27.78 -38.55
CA CYS A 93 -8.32 -26.92 -39.73
C CYS A 93 -7.29 -27.44 -40.74
N HIS A 94 -6.30 -28.23 -40.34
CA HIS A 94 -5.38 -28.87 -41.29
C HIS A 94 -6.00 -30.06 -42.03
N ILE A 95 -7.05 -30.69 -41.50
CA ILE A 95 -7.66 -31.88 -42.13
C ILE A 95 -8.66 -31.49 -43.22
N LYS A 96 -9.26 -30.28 -43.15
CA LYS A 96 -10.22 -29.79 -44.15
C LYS A 96 -9.60 -29.08 -45.37
N ALA A 97 -8.28 -28.92 -45.40
CA ALA A 97 -7.57 -28.22 -46.47
C ALA A 97 -6.83 -29.17 -47.45
N SER A 98 -7.08 -30.49 -47.38
CA SER A 98 -6.38 -31.50 -48.19
C SER A 98 -7.30 -32.48 -48.92
N VAL A 99 -8.53 -32.08 -49.26
CA VAL A 99 -9.41 -32.82 -50.18
C VAL A 99 -9.91 -31.90 -51.27
#